data_AF-A0A9P4YJS5-F1
#
_entry.id   AF-A0A9P4YJS5-F1
#
_cell.length_a   1.000
_cell.length_b   1.000
_cell.length_c   1.000
_cell.angle_alpha   90.00
_cell.angle_beta   90.00
_cell.angle_gamma   90.00
#
_symmetry.space_group_name_H-M   'P 1'
#
loop_
_entity.id
_entity.type
_entity.pdbx_description
1 polymer ?
#
loop_
_entity_poly.entity_id
_entity_poly.type
_entity_poly.pdbx_seq_one_letter_code
_entity_poly.pdbx_strand_id
1 'polypeptide(L)'
;MSEHLSMSYDIGQSDSRYIEDPPGGALIRDSLPKGAVEVAASQVPPPGISQNFLAPVNDTTNKRCQEWTMEYTRHLVHLGYLEEEAIQLVQSKRDPATHGIGLQPLGRGSGLSRDSI
;
A
#
# COMPACT_ATOMS: atom_id res chain seq x y z
N MET A 1 -8.90 -22.38 -13.47
CA MET A 1 -7.74 -21.64 -12.93
C MET A 1 -7.92 -20.20 -13.35
N SER A 2 -8.42 -19.35 -12.46
CA SER A 2 -8.77 -17.96 -12.82
C SER A 2 -7.56 -17.09 -12.50
N GLU A 3 -6.92 -16.57 -13.53
CA GLU A 3 -5.97 -15.47 -13.39
C GLU A 3 -6.75 -14.28 -12.85
N HIS A 4 -6.49 -13.91 -11.59
CA HIS A 4 -6.91 -12.62 -11.06
C HIS A 4 -6.10 -11.58 -11.85
N LEU A 5 -6.72 -10.95 -12.84
CA LEU A 5 -6.14 -9.79 -13.51
C LEU A 5 -5.83 -8.75 -12.42
N SER A 6 -4.54 -8.55 -12.15
CA SER A 6 -4.07 -7.44 -11.32
C SER A 6 -4.46 -6.15 -12.04
N MET A 7 -5.58 -5.56 -11.64
CA MET A 7 -6.04 -4.29 -12.18
C MET A 7 -5.06 -3.22 -11.71
N SER A 8 -4.19 -2.80 -12.63
CA SER A 8 -3.22 -1.72 -12.39
C SER A 8 -3.90 -0.38 -12.69
N TYR A 9 -3.60 0.62 -11.87
CA TYR A 9 -4.08 1.98 -12.06
C TYR A 9 -2.89 2.89 -12.30
N ASP A 10 -2.95 3.71 -13.35
CA ASP A 10 -2.01 4.80 -13.52
C ASP A 10 -2.29 5.85 -12.43
N ILE A 11 -1.25 6.21 -11.69
CA ILE A 11 -1.31 7.19 -10.59
C ILE A 11 -0.65 8.51 -10.97
N GLY A 12 -0.01 8.60 -12.13
CA GLY A 12 0.69 9.79 -12.60
C GLY A 12 1.95 9.47 -13.42
N GLN A 13 2.53 10.53 -13.96
CA GLN A 13 3.78 10.49 -14.71
C GLN A 13 4.90 11.16 -13.90
N SER A 14 6.12 10.67 -14.04
CA SER A 14 7.33 11.30 -13.50
C SER A 14 8.31 11.63 -14.63
N ASP A 15 9.10 12.68 -14.45
CA ASP A 15 10.15 13.04 -15.40
C ASP A 15 11.29 12.00 -15.34
N SER A 16 11.79 11.59 -16.51
CA SER A 16 12.88 10.61 -16.61
C SER A 16 14.14 11.04 -15.87
N ARG A 17 14.36 12.35 -15.65
CA ARG A 17 15.47 12.86 -14.84
C ARG A 17 15.48 12.36 -13.39
N TYR A 18 14.37 11.83 -12.91
CA TYR A 18 14.24 11.26 -11.56
C TYR A 18 14.52 9.76 -11.50
N ILE A 19 14.74 9.12 -12.66
CA ILE A 19 14.95 7.69 -12.82
C ILE A 19 16.38 7.44 -13.28
N GLU A 20 17.08 6.52 -12.62
CA GLU A 20 18.40 6.06 -13.04
C GLU A 20 18.24 4.68 -13.70
N ASP A 21 18.31 4.63 -15.03
CA ASP A 21 18.19 3.36 -15.76
C ASP A 21 19.50 2.57 -15.71
N PRO A 22 19.45 1.22 -15.55
CA PRO A 22 20.65 0.41 -15.61
C PRO A 22 21.27 0.47 -17.02
N PRO A 23 22.61 0.51 -17.11
CA PRO A 23 23.30 0.61 -18.39
C PRO A 23 22.94 -0.59 -19.29
N GLY A 24 22.57 -0.29 -20.53
CA GLY A 24 22.20 -1.31 -21.53
C GLY A 24 20.82 -1.93 -21.34
N GLY A 25 19.98 -1.39 -20.43
CA GLY A 25 18.61 -1.87 -20.23
C GLY A 25 18.52 -3.28 -19.63
N ALA A 26 19.62 -3.78 -19.06
CA ALA A 26 19.65 -5.09 -18.43
C ALA A 26 18.84 -5.07 -17.12
N LEU A 27 18.06 -6.13 -16.88
CA LEU A 27 17.45 -6.36 -15.57
C LEU A 27 18.56 -6.75 -14.59
N ILE A 28 18.80 -5.90 -13.60
CA ILE A 28 19.81 -6.12 -12.56
C ILE A 28 19.15 -6.21 -11.19
N ARG A 29 19.74 -6.99 -10.29
CA ARG A 29 19.39 -6.99 -8.87
C ARG A 29 20.28 -5.97 -8.17
N ASP A 30 19.70 -4.88 -7.72
CA ASP A 30 20.38 -3.82 -6.97
C ASP A 30 19.55 -3.43 -5.75
N SER A 31 20.21 -2.97 -4.70
CA SER A 31 19.61 -2.49 -3.46
C SER A 31 20.14 -1.13 -3.03
N LEU A 32 21.03 -0.52 -3.81
CA LEU A 32 21.53 0.82 -3.57
C LEU A 32 20.65 1.83 -4.32
N PRO A 33 19.98 2.76 -3.62
CA PRO A 33 19.23 3.84 -4.26
C PRO A 33 20.17 4.75 -5.06
N LYS A 34 19.82 5.02 -6.32
CA LYS A 34 20.56 5.90 -7.23
C LYS A 34 19.69 7.04 -7.73
N GLY A 35 18.52 6.69 -8.28
CA GLY A 35 17.55 7.66 -8.80
C GLY A 35 16.86 8.44 -7.68
N ALA A 36 16.31 9.61 -7.99
CA ALA A 36 15.62 10.45 -7.01
C ALA A 36 14.41 9.73 -6.38
N VAL A 37 13.66 8.98 -7.18
CA VAL A 37 12.54 8.15 -6.70
C VAL A 37 13.03 7.05 -5.75
N GLU A 38 14.14 6.39 -6.07
CA GLU A 38 14.71 5.34 -5.20
C GLU A 38 15.23 5.93 -3.89
N VAL A 39 15.88 7.09 -3.94
CA VAL A 39 16.37 7.81 -2.76
C VAL A 39 15.19 8.23 -1.88
N ALA A 40 14.08 8.70 -2.47
CA ALA A 40 12.86 9.00 -1.73
C ALA A 40 12.28 7.75 -1.06
N ALA A 41 12.27 6.60 -1.75
CA ALA A 41 11.82 5.34 -1.16
C ALA A 41 12.65 4.91 0.06
N SER A 42 13.95 5.22 0.07
CA SER A 42 14.81 4.92 1.23
C SER A 42 14.45 5.72 2.49
N GLN A 43 13.79 6.86 2.33
CA GLN A 43 13.34 7.74 3.43
C GLN A 43 11.96 7.35 3.97
N VAL A 44 11.19 6.59 3.19
CA VAL A 44 9.87 6.07 3.57
C VAL A 44 9.94 4.54 3.54
N PRO A 45 10.50 3.89 4.58
CA PRO A 45 10.75 2.47 4.54
C PRO A 45 9.44 1.67 4.40
N PRO A 46 9.42 0.61 3.58
CA PRO A 46 8.27 -0.27 3.47
C PRO A 46 7.94 -0.91 4.82
N PRO A 47 6.68 -1.29 5.06
CA PRO A 47 6.32 -1.96 6.29
C PRO A 47 7.08 -3.27 6.41
N GLY A 48 7.59 -3.56 7.61
CA GLY A 48 8.18 -4.85 7.90
C GLY A 48 7.16 -5.99 7.86
N ILE A 49 7.64 -7.22 8.02
CA ILE A 49 6.75 -8.38 8.20
C ILE A 49 5.88 -8.11 9.44
N SER A 50 4.56 -8.07 9.22
CA SER A 50 3.58 -7.89 10.30
C SER A 50 3.77 -8.98 11.34
N GLN A 51 4.14 -8.61 12.57
CA GLN A 51 4.34 -9.58 13.65
C GLN A 51 3.02 -10.21 14.10
N ASN A 52 1.92 -9.45 14.04
CA ASN A 52 0.58 -9.96 14.27
C ASN A 52 -0.39 -9.34 13.27
N PHE A 53 -0.67 -10.08 12.20
CA PHE A 53 -1.55 -9.61 11.13
C PHE A 53 -3.02 -9.43 11.54
N LEU A 54 -3.43 -9.98 12.69
CA LEU A 54 -4.77 -9.78 13.27
C LEU A 54 -4.83 -8.58 14.23
N ALA A 55 -3.68 -7.97 14.57
CA ALA A 55 -3.66 -6.81 15.44
C ALA A 55 -4.16 -5.56 14.71
N PRO A 56 -4.75 -4.58 15.43
CA PRO A 56 -5.11 -3.31 14.84
C PRO A 56 -3.92 -2.65 14.12
N VAL A 57 -4.22 -2.01 13.00
CA VAL A 57 -3.25 -1.23 12.23
C VAL A 57 -2.67 -0.13 13.11
N ASN A 58 -1.36 0.01 13.07
CA ASN A 58 -0.63 1.09 13.73
C ASN A 58 0.51 1.58 12.81
N ASP A 59 1.12 2.71 13.17
CA ASP A 59 2.13 3.35 12.32
C ASP A 59 3.53 2.70 12.41
N THR A 60 3.68 1.61 13.17
CA THR A 60 4.99 1.03 13.51
C THR A 60 5.09 -0.47 13.21
N THR A 61 4.50 -1.34 14.04
CA THR A 61 4.66 -2.80 14.00
C THR A 61 3.62 -3.54 13.15
N ASN A 62 2.50 -2.90 12.87
CA ASN A 62 1.38 -3.45 12.09
C ASN A 62 0.94 -2.47 10.98
N LYS A 63 1.89 -1.71 10.41
CA LYS A 63 1.63 -0.87 9.24
C LYS A 63 1.36 -1.75 8.03
N ARG A 64 0.31 -1.44 7.27
CA ARG A 64 -0.05 -2.20 6.05
C ARG A 64 0.59 -1.57 4.83
N CYS A 65 0.78 -2.37 3.78
CA CYS A 65 1.30 -1.88 2.50
C CYS A 65 0.51 -0.69 1.95
N GLN A 66 -0.81 -0.65 2.15
CA GLN A 66 -1.65 0.47 1.69
C GLN A 66 -1.39 1.79 2.43
N GLU A 67 -1.06 1.71 3.72
CA GLU A 67 -0.69 2.90 4.51
C GLU A 67 0.64 3.45 4.02
N TRP A 68 1.60 2.55 3.81
CA TRP A 68 2.87 2.90 3.23
C TRP A 68 2.75 3.47 1.82
N THR A 69 1.90 2.91 0.96
CA THR A 69 1.65 3.46 -0.38
C THR A 69 1.17 4.91 -0.28
N MET A 70 0.22 5.21 0.63
CA MET A 70 -0.23 6.60 0.84
C MET A 70 0.88 7.52 1.36
N GLU A 71 1.70 7.06 2.32
CA GLU A 71 2.84 7.84 2.84
C GLU A 71 3.85 8.15 1.74
N TYR A 72 4.20 7.14 0.94
CA TYR A 72 5.18 7.28 -0.12
C TYR A 72 4.66 8.16 -1.27
N THR A 73 3.40 7.99 -1.69
CA THR A 73 2.77 8.86 -2.69
C THR A 73 2.77 10.32 -2.24
N ARG A 74 2.41 10.60 -0.98
CA ARG A 74 2.46 11.97 -0.44
C ARG A 74 3.87 12.53 -0.43
N HIS A 75 4.87 11.70 -0.10
CA HIS A 75 6.28 12.11 -0.13
C HIS A 75 6.74 12.47 -1.55
N LEU A 76 6.37 11.66 -2.55
CA LEU A 76 6.69 11.94 -3.95
C LEU A 76 6.02 13.23 -4.45
N VAL A 77 4.76 13.49 -4.07
CA VAL A 77 4.08 14.75 -4.39
C VAL A 77 4.76 15.94 -3.69
N HIS A 78 5.13 15.79 -2.42
CA HIS A 78 5.85 16.83 -1.68
C HIS A 78 7.20 17.20 -2.34
N LEU A 79 7.89 16.22 -2.91
CA LEU A 79 9.13 16.43 -3.66
C LEU A 79 8.91 16.94 -5.11
N GLY A 80 7.65 17.00 -5.56
CA GLY A 80 7.30 17.39 -6.93
C GLY A 80 7.61 16.33 -7.98
N TYR A 81 7.71 15.05 -7.58
CA TYR A 81 7.98 13.92 -8.49
C TYR A 81 6.69 13.32 -9.06
N LEU A 82 5.56 13.60 -8.42
CA LEU A 82 4.20 13.30 -8.88
C LEU A 82 3.33 14.55 -8.69
N GLU A 83 2.25 14.64 -9.47
CA GLU A 83 1.24 15.68 -9.32
C GLU A 83 0.29 15.40 -8.14
N GLU A 84 -0.37 16.43 -7.61
CA GLU A 84 -1.22 16.32 -6.40
C GLU A 84 -2.39 15.33 -6.57
N GLU A 85 -2.88 15.16 -7.80
CA GLU A 85 -3.93 14.23 -8.20
C GLU A 85 -3.59 12.77 -7.84
N ALA A 86 -2.29 12.42 -7.79
CA ALA A 86 -1.83 11.09 -7.40
C ALA A 86 -2.33 10.71 -6.00
N ILE A 87 -2.36 11.66 -5.06
CA ILE A 87 -2.85 11.43 -3.69
C ILE A 87 -4.33 11.05 -3.72
N GLN A 88 -5.14 11.77 -4.51
CA GLN A 88 -6.58 11.53 -4.59
C GLN A 88 -6.87 10.16 -5.21
N LEU A 89 -6.15 9.82 -6.28
CA LEU A 89 -6.33 8.54 -6.96
C LEU A 89 -5.96 7.38 -6.05
N VAL A 90 -4.78 7.39 -5.41
CA VAL A 90 -4.37 6.32 -4.50
C VAL A 90 -5.33 6.22 -3.31
N GLN A 91 -5.76 7.35 -2.74
CA GLN A 91 -6.73 7.36 -1.64
C GLN A 91 -8.08 6.77 -2.03
N SER A 92 -8.53 6.94 -3.29
CA SER A 92 -9.78 6.36 -3.79
C SER A 92 -9.72 4.83 -3.98
N LYS A 93 -8.52 4.26 -4.11
CA LYS A 93 -8.28 2.82 -4.29
C LYS A 93 -7.87 2.12 -2.99
N ARG A 94 -7.53 2.89 -1.96
CA ARG A 94 -7.16 2.36 -0.65
C ARG A 94 -8.37 1.75 0.04
N ASP A 95 -8.21 0.53 0.56
CA ASP A 95 -9.26 -0.08 1.37
C ASP A 95 -9.45 0.72 2.66
N PRO A 96 -10.69 0.83 3.18
CA PRO A 96 -10.93 1.46 4.46
C PRO A 96 -10.03 0.87 5.55
N ALA A 97 -9.68 1.66 6.56
CA ALA A 97 -8.89 1.17 7.71
C ALA A 97 -9.56 -0.02 8.44
N THR A 98 -10.88 -0.16 8.28
CA THR A 98 -11.69 -1.27 8.81
C THR A 98 -11.64 -2.54 7.95
N HIS A 99 -11.07 -2.49 6.75
CA HIS A 99 -10.92 -3.62 5.84
C HIS A 99 -9.52 -4.19 5.98
N GLY A 100 -9.39 -5.31 6.69
CA GLY A 100 -8.18 -6.10 6.87
C GLY A 100 -8.59 -7.51 7.27
N ILE A 101 -7.65 -8.45 7.43
CA ILE A 101 -7.97 -9.84 7.81
C ILE A 101 -8.35 -9.87 9.30
N GLY A 102 -9.53 -9.36 9.60
CA GLY A 102 -10.36 -9.82 10.68
C GLY A 102 -11.33 -10.80 10.06
N LEU A 103 -11.42 -11.99 10.63
CA LEU A 103 -12.62 -12.82 10.51
C LEU A 103 -13.82 -11.88 10.57
N GLN A 104 -14.68 -11.92 9.56
CA GLN A 104 -15.98 -11.25 9.63
C GLN A 104 -16.54 -11.57 11.03
N PRO A 105 -16.98 -10.58 11.81
CA PRO A 105 -17.74 -10.89 12.99
C PRO A 105 -18.84 -11.84 12.51
N LEU A 106 -18.89 -13.05 13.06
CA LEU A 106 -20.06 -13.91 12.95
C LEU A 106 -21.19 -13.19 13.69
N GLY A 107 -21.74 -12.13 13.11
CA GLY A 107 -23.08 -11.67 13.37
C GLY A 107 -23.97 -12.62 12.59
N ARG A 108 -24.88 -13.37 13.20
CA ARG A 108 -25.85 -12.87 14.16
C ARG A 108 -26.36 -14.08 14.94
N GLY A 109 -26.19 -14.06 16.26
CA GLY A 109 -26.90 -14.99 17.13
C GLY A 109 -28.40 -14.87 16.86
N SER A 110 -28.98 -15.90 16.27
CA SER A 110 -30.41 -16.16 16.35
C SER A 110 -30.68 -16.75 17.74
N GLY A 111 -30.71 -15.88 18.75
CA GLY A 111 -31.39 -16.16 20.00
C GLY A 111 -32.87 -16.28 19.71
N LEU A 112 -33.32 -17.49 19.34
CA LEU A 112 -34.73 -17.85 19.49
C LEU A 112 -34.89 -18.41 20.90
N SER A 113 -35.29 -17.50 21.78
CA SER A 113 -36.02 -17.82 23.00
C SER A 113 -37.18 -18.75 22.65
N ARG A 114 -37.20 -19.96 23.22
CA ARG A 114 -38.41 -20.73 23.51
C ARG A 114 -38.17 -21.50 24.81
N ASP A 115 -38.31 -20.79 25.92
CA ASP A 115 -38.97 -21.37 27.08
C ASP A 115 -40.47 -21.37 26.78
N SER A 116 -41.09 -22.55 26.77
CA SER A 116 -42.45 -22.81 27.28
C SER A 116 -42.80 -24.28 27.04
N ILE A 117 -42.80 -25.02 28.16
CA ILE A 117 -43.61 -26.20 28.53
C ILE A 117 -43.58 -27.45 27.63
#